data_AF-A0A814C4X5-F1
#
_entry.id   AF-A0A814C4X5-F1
#
_cell.length_a   1.000
_cell.length_b   1.000
_cell.length_c   1.000
_cell.angle_alpha   90.00
_cell.angle_beta   90.00
_cell.angle_gamma   90.00
#
_symmetry.space_group_name_H-M   'P 1'
#
loop_
_entity.id
_entity.type
_entity.pdbx_description
1 polymer ?
#
loop_
_entity_poly.entity_id
_entity_poly.type
_entity_poly.pdbx_seq_one_letter_code
_entity_poly.pdbx_strand_id
1 'polypeptide(L)'
;MVLCIENREYNQSCSLDKLLNHSNLIELSKQFALSTEYTENVDDISHVLYIGQYEYGVLNKNDPNELYMIGSDDATTCHIIIIEQQDTVALAHLDGRETQNSIDSICRELKRYQTNNFDYNVYLVGGFLDNSRKQYSNTLSNEVLNVLAKNEQNKFHLKLAAITPHNDYIKAENNTHYPYIYGVLYDIRNNQLKKMTFIDNGPGSCLRSLRGSEYSLPLLCVYSSLNGYIFIDKFSVNSTHYQQYRYLYDYYYSNDKSLLKVTSTSPEQERPSYLKMMRNKIVYILKYYQQIDKWFDNETSSIIYKKDPSTHQWITNSPVVE
;
A
#
# COMPACT_ATOMS: atom_id res chain seq x y z
N MET A 1 -9.21 23.79 3.44
CA MET A 1 -8.12 23.36 4.32
C MET A 1 -6.81 23.32 3.54
N VAL A 2 -5.68 22.97 4.18
CA VAL A 2 -4.32 23.20 3.68
C VAL A 2 -3.39 22.04 4.03
N LEU A 3 -2.33 21.84 3.25
CA LEU A 3 -1.19 21.02 3.62
C LEU A 3 -0.20 21.86 4.45
N CYS A 4 0.04 21.47 5.68
CA CYS A 4 1.00 22.07 6.59
C CYS A 4 2.30 21.28 6.57
N ILE A 5 3.40 21.98 6.37
CA ILE A 5 4.75 21.43 6.47
C ILE A 5 5.53 22.35 7.38
N GLU A 6 5.91 21.83 8.56
CA GLU A 6 6.50 22.63 9.63
C GLU A 6 5.64 23.88 9.93
N ASN A 7 6.18 25.09 9.70
CA ASN A 7 5.51 26.37 9.95
C ASN A 7 4.88 27.01 8.69
N ARG A 8 4.77 26.26 7.58
CA ARG A 8 4.20 26.77 6.32
C ARG A 8 2.92 26.03 5.94
N GLU A 9 1.99 26.76 5.36
CA GLU A 9 0.74 26.22 4.82
C GLU A 9 0.72 26.33 3.29
N TYR A 10 0.28 25.27 2.63
CA TYR A 10 0.11 25.15 1.19
C TYR A 10 -1.36 24.89 0.88
N ASN A 11 -2.02 25.84 0.23
CA ASN A 11 -3.49 25.86 0.04
C ASN A 11 -3.94 25.86 -1.43
N GLN A 12 -3.00 25.83 -2.38
CA GLN A 12 -3.28 25.82 -3.82
C GLN A 12 -2.54 24.71 -4.56
N SER A 13 -1.27 24.51 -4.20
CA SER A 13 -0.42 23.46 -4.75
C SER A 13 0.74 23.18 -3.83
N CYS A 14 1.21 21.94 -3.83
CA CYS A 14 2.51 21.56 -3.31
C CYS A 14 3.16 20.59 -4.29
N SER A 15 4.49 20.62 -4.33
CA SER A 15 5.31 19.78 -5.19
C SER A 15 6.55 19.34 -4.44
N LEU A 16 7.23 18.34 -4.96
CA LEU A 16 8.44 17.78 -4.37
C LEU A 16 9.52 18.85 -4.16
N ASP A 17 9.71 19.77 -5.12
CA ASP A 17 10.67 20.88 -4.99
C ASP A 17 10.37 21.80 -3.80
N LYS A 18 9.10 21.93 -3.40
CA LYS A 18 8.76 22.74 -2.24
C LYS A 18 9.27 22.13 -0.93
N LEU A 19 9.45 20.80 -0.87
CA LEU A 19 10.01 20.11 0.30
C LEU A 19 11.45 20.57 0.61
N LEU A 20 12.20 21.03 -0.40
CA LEU A 20 13.56 21.58 -0.23
C LEU A 20 13.63 22.78 0.73
N ASN A 21 12.50 23.42 1.00
CA ASN A 21 12.42 24.53 1.94
C ASN A 21 12.25 24.11 3.41
N HIS A 22 12.19 22.79 3.68
CA HIS A 22 11.87 22.20 4.98
C HIS A 22 13.01 21.32 5.46
N SER A 23 14.06 21.95 6.00
CA SER A 23 15.29 21.26 6.37
C SER A 23 15.08 20.21 7.47
N ASN A 24 14.19 20.46 8.45
CA ASN A 24 13.94 19.48 9.51
C ASN A 24 13.19 18.27 8.97
N LEU A 25 12.20 18.48 8.08
CA LEU A 25 11.53 17.39 7.39
C LEU A 25 12.52 16.54 6.58
N ILE A 26 13.41 17.17 5.81
CA ILE A 26 14.41 16.47 5.00
C ILE A 26 15.37 15.66 5.87
N GLU A 27 15.84 16.25 6.97
CA GLU A 27 16.73 15.58 7.90
C GLU A 27 16.06 14.36 8.53
N LEU A 28 14.79 14.49 8.95
CA LEU A 28 14.00 13.38 9.47
C LEU A 28 13.80 12.29 8.42
N SER A 29 13.48 12.65 7.17
CA SER A 29 13.34 11.70 6.06
C SER A 29 14.61 10.90 5.80
N LYS A 30 15.78 11.57 5.83
CA LYS A 30 17.09 10.90 5.66
C LYS A 30 17.40 9.97 6.82
N GLN A 31 17.18 10.43 8.05
CA GLN A 31 17.38 9.60 9.25
C GLN A 31 16.49 8.36 9.22
N PHE A 32 15.23 8.51 8.80
CA PHE A 32 14.33 7.37 8.63
C PHE A 32 14.79 6.42 7.51
N ALA A 33 15.20 6.94 6.35
CA ALA A 33 15.72 6.12 5.26
C ALA A 33 16.94 5.27 5.65
N LEU A 34 17.85 5.87 6.43
CA LEU A 34 19.06 5.23 6.96
C LEU A 34 18.80 4.36 8.21
N SER A 35 17.58 4.37 8.74
CA SER A 35 17.24 3.55 9.90
C SER A 35 17.24 2.05 9.58
N THR A 36 17.32 1.24 10.63
CA THR A 36 17.29 -0.21 10.54
C THR A 36 15.98 -0.69 9.90
N GLU A 37 16.10 -1.54 8.89
CA GLU A 37 14.99 -2.33 8.39
C GLU A 37 14.80 -3.57 9.24
N TYR A 38 13.57 -3.80 9.69
CA TYR A 38 13.21 -5.01 10.42
C TYR A 38 12.54 -6.01 9.47
N THR A 39 12.58 -7.27 9.84
CA THR A 39 11.73 -8.31 9.23
C THR A 39 10.62 -8.63 10.21
N GLU A 40 9.40 -8.79 9.70
CA GLU A 40 8.23 -9.13 10.48
C GLU A 40 8.50 -10.39 11.33
N ASN A 41 8.22 -10.28 12.62
CA ASN A 41 8.36 -11.39 13.55
C ASN A 41 7.14 -12.31 13.40
N VAL A 42 7.37 -13.62 13.36
CA VAL A 42 6.32 -14.64 13.27
C VAL A 42 5.30 -14.49 14.40
N ASP A 43 5.77 -14.12 15.61
CA ASP A 43 4.90 -13.92 16.78
C ASP A 43 4.00 -12.69 16.64
N ASP A 44 4.38 -11.72 15.81
CA ASP A 44 3.66 -10.46 15.62
C ASP A 44 2.62 -10.52 14.49
N ILE A 45 2.70 -11.51 13.59
CA ILE A 45 1.81 -11.66 12.41
C ILE A 45 0.33 -11.60 12.80
N SER A 46 -0.04 -12.22 13.93
CA SER A 46 -1.40 -12.23 14.46
C SER A 46 -1.93 -10.84 14.86
N HIS A 47 -1.09 -9.82 14.93
CA HIS A 47 -1.46 -8.45 15.31
C HIS A 47 -1.22 -7.42 14.21
N VAL A 48 -0.77 -7.87 13.04
CA VAL A 48 -0.51 -7.05 11.85
C VAL A 48 -1.68 -7.10 10.87
N LEU A 49 -2.05 -5.94 10.35
CA LEU A 49 -2.88 -5.78 9.16
C LEU A 49 -2.00 -5.41 7.97
N TYR A 50 -1.76 -6.38 7.08
CA TYR A 50 -1.02 -6.15 5.84
C TYR A 50 -1.94 -5.55 4.76
N ILE A 51 -1.51 -4.45 4.15
CA ILE A 51 -2.17 -3.75 3.05
C ILE A 51 -1.35 -3.94 1.77
N GLY A 52 -1.97 -4.52 0.74
CA GLY A 52 -1.33 -4.71 -0.56
C GLY A 52 -1.36 -3.46 -1.42
N GLN A 53 -0.63 -3.51 -2.54
CA GLN A 53 -0.71 -2.47 -3.57
C GLN A 53 -2.16 -2.29 -4.04
N TYR A 54 -2.57 -1.03 -4.20
CA TYR A 54 -3.92 -0.62 -4.60
C TYR A 54 -5.03 -0.89 -3.56
N GLU A 55 -4.63 -1.05 -2.30
CA GLU A 55 -5.55 -1.19 -1.17
C GLU A 55 -5.32 -0.10 -0.12
N TYR A 56 -6.31 0.07 0.75
CA TYR A 56 -6.16 0.75 2.02
C TYR A 56 -6.88 -0.01 3.14
N GLY A 57 -6.44 0.23 4.37
CA GLY A 57 -7.12 -0.24 5.57
C GLY A 57 -7.12 0.83 6.66
N VAL A 58 -8.09 0.74 7.56
CA VAL A 58 -8.22 1.67 8.69
C VAL A 58 -8.22 0.87 9.99
N LEU A 59 -7.29 1.23 10.88
CA LEU A 59 -7.09 0.60 12.16
C LEU A 59 -7.36 1.61 13.28
N ASN A 60 -8.17 1.22 14.26
CA ASN A 60 -8.37 1.96 15.49
C ASN A 60 -7.69 1.25 16.67
N LYS A 61 -7.28 2.00 17.68
CA LYS A 61 -6.56 1.48 18.85
C LYS A 61 -7.37 0.46 19.65
N ASN A 62 -8.71 0.50 19.54
CA ASN A 62 -9.63 -0.45 20.15
C ASN A 62 -10.17 -1.46 19.12
N ASP A 63 -9.32 -1.93 18.23
CA ASP A 63 -9.69 -2.89 17.20
C ASP A 63 -10.28 -4.18 17.82
N PRO A 64 -11.42 -4.69 17.31
CA PRO A 64 -12.09 -5.86 17.89
C PRO A 64 -11.29 -7.17 17.75
N ASN A 65 -10.28 -7.21 16.87
CA ASN A 65 -9.46 -8.39 16.62
C ASN A 65 -8.05 -8.26 17.22
N GLU A 66 -7.83 -7.30 18.12
CA GLU A 66 -6.54 -7.02 18.75
C GLU A 66 -5.42 -6.73 17.72
N LEU A 67 -5.80 -6.16 16.57
CA LEU A 67 -4.85 -5.61 15.64
C LEU A 67 -4.36 -4.27 16.17
N TYR A 68 -3.06 -4.07 16.17
CA TYR A 68 -2.46 -2.79 16.59
C TYR A 68 -1.29 -2.35 15.71
N MET A 69 -0.95 -3.15 14.69
CA MET A 69 0.04 -2.80 13.68
C MET A 69 -0.61 -2.84 12.30
N ILE A 70 -0.30 -1.86 11.45
CA ILE A 70 -0.73 -1.82 10.05
C ILE A 70 0.48 -1.55 9.16
N GLY A 71 0.58 -2.22 8.02
CA GLY A 71 1.79 -2.16 7.21
C GLY A 71 1.61 -2.49 5.74
N SER A 72 2.62 -2.18 4.96
CA SER A 72 2.70 -2.52 3.53
C SER A 72 4.17 -2.63 3.11
N ASP A 73 4.44 -3.38 2.04
CA ASP A 73 5.77 -3.65 1.50
C ASP A 73 5.80 -3.54 -0.03
N ASP A 74 6.98 -3.80 -0.61
CA ASP A 74 7.25 -3.87 -2.04
C ASP A 74 6.99 -2.56 -2.80
N ALA A 75 7.04 -1.42 -2.11
CA ALA A 75 6.92 -0.10 -2.72
C ALA A 75 8.24 0.29 -3.42
N THR A 76 8.36 -0.06 -4.70
CA THR A 76 9.46 0.40 -5.56
C THR A 76 9.19 1.82 -6.06
N THR A 77 8.41 1.98 -7.13
CA THR A 77 7.97 3.28 -7.64
C THR A 77 6.70 3.80 -6.96
N CYS A 78 5.99 2.92 -6.25
CA CYS A 78 4.77 3.20 -5.52
C CYS A 78 5.03 4.02 -4.24
N HIS A 79 3.99 4.49 -3.58
CA HIS A 79 4.08 5.22 -2.30
C HIS A 79 3.15 4.60 -1.26
N ILE A 80 3.65 4.46 -0.04
CA ILE A 80 2.85 4.13 1.14
C ILE A 80 2.53 5.44 1.85
N ILE A 81 1.24 5.71 2.01
CA ILE A 81 0.73 6.87 2.77
C ILE A 81 0.09 6.36 4.07
N ILE A 82 0.48 7.00 5.18
CA ILE A 82 -0.14 6.81 6.48
C ILE A 82 -0.85 8.12 6.83
N ILE A 83 -2.14 8.05 7.14
CA ILE A 83 -2.96 9.18 7.59
C ILE A 83 -3.47 8.86 8.99
N GLU A 84 -2.91 9.53 9.98
CA GLU A 84 -3.19 9.33 11.40
C GLU A 84 -4.11 10.44 11.92
N GLN A 85 -5.11 10.05 12.71
CA GLN A 85 -5.97 10.92 13.48
C GLN A 85 -6.23 10.34 14.87
N GLN A 86 -5.55 10.89 15.88
CA GLN A 86 -5.69 10.48 17.28
C GLN A 86 -5.47 8.97 17.47
N ASP A 87 -6.51 8.21 17.81
CA ASP A 87 -6.47 6.77 18.06
C ASP A 87 -6.82 5.93 16.80
N THR A 88 -6.83 6.55 15.62
CA THR A 88 -7.14 5.88 14.35
C THR A 88 -6.07 6.19 13.31
N VAL A 89 -5.66 5.18 12.55
CA VAL A 89 -4.71 5.29 11.45
C VAL A 89 -5.26 4.62 10.21
N ALA A 90 -5.13 5.29 9.07
CA ALA A 90 -5.30 4.66 7.76
C ALA A 90 -3.93 4.47 7.11
N LEU A 91 -3.72 3.32 6.48
CA LEU A 91 -2.56 3.06 5.64
C LEU A 91 -3.03 2.65 4.25
N ALA A 92 -2.39 3.21 3.22
CA ALA A 92 -2.70 2.92 1.84
C ALA A 92 -1.42 2.76 1.00
N HIS A 93 -1.46 1.87 0.02
CA HIS A 93 -0.38 1.67 -0.95
C HIS A 93 -0.81 2.19 -2.33
N LEU A 94 -0.34 3.39 -2.65
CA LEU A 94 -0.64 4.14 -3.87
C LEU A 94 0.30 3.77 -5.01
N ASP A 95 -0.24 3.55 -6.20
CA ASP A 95 0.52 3.26 -7.43
C ASP A 95 0.28 4.27 -8.56
N GLY A 96 -0.37 5.40 -8.26
CA GLY A 96 -0.67 6.48 -9.21
C GLY A 96 -2.00 6.37 -9.95
N ARG A 97 -2.89 5.48 -9.50
CA ARG A 97 -4.27 5.40 -9.99
C ARG A 97 -5.23 6.08 -9.02
N GLU A 98 -6.09 6.95 -9.54
CA GLU A 98 -7.20 7.56 -8.79
C GLU A 98 -6.79 8.19 -7.44
N THR A 99 -5.60 8.81 -7.35
CA THR A 99 -5.00 9.25 -6.08
C THR A 99 -5.91 10.20 -5.30
N GLN A 100 -6.52 11.18 -5.97
CA GLN A 100 -7.48 12.12 -5.36
C GLN A 100 -8.66 11.38 -4.72
N ASN A 101 -9.36 10.57 -5.51
CA ASN A 101 -10.55 9.85 -5.05
C ASN A 101 -10.22 8.82 -3.95
N SER A 102 -9.00 8.29 -3.98
CA SER A 102 -8.48 7.37 -2.96
C SER A 102 -8.24 8.07 -1.63
N ILE A 103 -7.56 9.22 -1.63
CA ILE A 103 -7.36 10.04 -0.43
C ILE A 103 -8.70 10.53 0.13
N ASP A 104 -9.64 10.92 -0.73
CA ASP A 104 -10.98 11.33 -0.30
C ASP A 104 -11.77 10.17 0.33
N SER A 105 -11.62 8.95 -0.19
CA SER A 105 -12.22 7.73 0.38
C SER A 105 -11.63 7.37 1.74
N ILE A 106 -10.31 7.48 1.90
CA ILE A 106 -9.64 7.29 3.18
C ILE A 106 -10.14 8.32 4.21
N CYS A 107 -10.19 9.61 3.85
CA CYS A 107 -10.68 10.65 4.74
C CYS A 107 -12.15 10.44 5.13
N ARG A 108 -12.99 9.99 4.19
CA ARG A 108 -14.40 9.65 4.48
C ARG A 108 -14.51 8.51 5.48
N GLU A 109 -13.67 7.49 5.36
CA GLU A 109 -13.64 6.37 6.30
C GLU A 109 -13.13 6.80 7.68
N LEU A 110 -12.06 7.59 7.76
CA LEU A 110 -11.55 8.14 9.02
C LEU A 110 -12.59 9.00 9.75
N LYS A 111 -13.39 9.81 9.03
CA LYS A 111 -14.48 10.61 9.61
C LYS A 111 -15.55 9.78 10.33
N ARG A 112 -15.66 8.48 10.05
CA ARG A 112 -16.59 7.58 10.76
C ARG A 112 -16.14 7.29 12.19
N TYR A 113 -14.85 7.41 12.48
CA TYR A 113 -14.29 7.27 13.82
C TYR A 113 -14.36 8.59 14.60
N GLN A 114 -14.24 9.73 13.90
CA GLN A 114 -14.28 11.04 14.52
C GLN A 114 -14.88 12.11 13.62
N THR A 115 -16.03 12.66 14.02
CA THR A 115 -16.83 13.56 13.17
C THR A 115 -16.43 15.04 13.27
N ASN A 116 -15.69 15.42 14.32
CA ASN A 116 -15.42 16.82 14.67
C ASN A 116 -13.94 17.22 14.54
N ASN A 117 -13.08 16.33 14.07
CA ASN A 117 -11.67 16.62 13.82
C ASN A 117 -11.36 16.35 12.35
N PHE A 118 -10.72 17.30 11.68
CA PHE A 118 -10.32 17.19 10.28
C PHE A 118 -8.82 17.48 10.10
N ASP A 119 -8.07 17.50 11.21
CA ASP A 119 -6.62 17.58 11.23
C ASP A 119 -6.04 16.16 11.24
N TYR A 120 -5.15 15.89 10.30
CA TYR A 120 -4.50 14.59 10.11
C TYR A 120 -2.99 14.74 10.08
N ASN A 121 -2.27 13.83 10.75
CA ASN A 121 -0.85 13.67 10.53
C ASN A 121 -0.63 12.76 9.32
N VAL A 122 0.31 13.12 8.45
CA VAL A 122 0.60 12.37 7.22
C VAL A 122 2.08 11.97 7.17
N TYR A 123 2.31 10.70 6.85
CA TYR A 123 3.64 10.15 6.62
C TYR A 123 3.67 9.55 5.20
N LEU A 124 4.65 9.97 4.40
CA LEU A 124 4.83 9.50 3.02
C LEU A 124 6.17 8.76 2.91
N VAL A 125 6.12 7.55 2.36
CA VAL A 125 7.30 6.69 2.16
C VAL A 125 7.22 5.98 0.82
N GLY A 126 8.34 5.82 0.11
CA GLY A 126 8.42 5.05 -1.12
C GLY A 126 8.82 5.87 -2.34
N GLY A 127 8.93 5.22 -3.49
CA GLY A 127 9.51 5.83 -4.68
C GLY A 127 11.02 6.04 -4.54
N PHE A 128 11.70 6.29 -5.65
CA PHE A 128 13.13 6.62 -5.69
C PHE A 128 13.39 7.45 -6.96
N LEU A 129 14.64 7.79 -7.27
CA LEU A 129 14.98 8.46 -8.53
C LEU A 129 14.99 7.43 -9.67
N ASP A 130 13.80 6.98 -10.06
CA ASP A 130 13.66 5.94 -11.08
C ASP A 130 14.09 6.43 -12.47
N ASN A 131 14.85 5.59 -13.19
CA ASN A 131 15.35 5.88 -14.53
C ASN A 131 14.29 5.72 -15.63
N SER A 132 13.02 5.51 -15.28
CA SER A 132 11.94 5.37 -16.26
C SER A 132 11.71 6.69 -16.99
N ARG A 133 11.45 6.65 -18.29
CA ARG A 133 11.02 7.85 -19.03
C ARG A 133 9.73 8.46 -18.49
N LYS A 134 8.90 7.66 -17.80
CA LYS A 134 7.66 8.12 -17.19
C LYS A 134 7.86 8.76 -15.81
N GLN A 135 9.05 8.60 -15.21
CA GLN A 135 9.40 9.17 -13.89
C GLN A 135 8.35 8.85 -12.83
N TYR A 136 8.02 7.56 -12.68
CA TYR A 136 6.83 7.10 -11.96
C TYR A 136 6.77 7.64 -10.52
N SER A 137 7.90 7.56 -9.80
CA SER A 137 8.00 8.00 -8.41
C SER A 137 7.81 9.51 -8.28
N ASN A 138 8.48 10.28 -9.14
CA ASN A 138 8.40 11.74 -9.13
C ASN A 138 6.98 12.23 -9.47
N THR A 139 6.35 11.62 -10.47
CA THR A 139 4.95 11.91 -10.84
C THR A 139 4.02 11.65 -9.66
N LEU A 140 4.12 10.47 -9.03
CA LEU A 140 3.27 10.11 -7.90
C LEU A 140 3.52 11.01 -6.67
N SER A 141 4.77 11.33 -6.35
CA SER A 141 5.10 12.27 -5.27
C SER A 141 4.41 13.63 -5.46
N ASN A 142 4.50 14.19 -6.67
CA ASN A 142 3.88 15.48 -6.98
C ASN A 142 2.35 15.40 -6.96
N GLU A 143 1.77 14.32 -7.46
CA GLU A 143 0.33 14.09 -7.43
C GLU A 143 -0.20 14.07 -5.99
N VAL A 144 0.39 13.24 -5.12
CA VAL A 144 -0.02 13.12 -3.71
C VAL A 144 0.09 14.47 -2.99
N LEU A 145 1.24 15.15 -3.09
CA LEU A 145 1.45 16.44 -2.43
C LEU A 145 0.44 17.49 -2.90
N ASN A 146 0.12 17.49 -4.20
CA ASN A 146 -0.85 18.41 -4.77
C ASN A 146 -2.28 18.09 -4.33
N VAL A 147 -2.67 16.82 -4.26
CA VAL A 147 -3.96 16.37 -3.73
C VAL A 147 -4.14 16.83 -2.28
N LEU A 148 -3.12 16.61 -1.43
CA LEU A 148 -3.17 17.02 -0.03
C LEU A 148 -3.28 18.56 0.11
N ALA A 149 -2.54 19.31 -0.70
CA ALA A 149 -2.55 20.77 -0.66
C ALA A 149 -3.86 21.40 -1.18
N LYS A 150 -4.54 20.73 -2.12
CA LYS A 150 -5.81 21.18 -2.69
C LYS A 150 -7.04 20.71 -1.92
N ASN A 151 -6.87 19.90 -0.88
CA ASN A 151 -8.01 19.36 -0.16
C ASN A 151 -8.70 20.47 0.66
N GLU A 152 -9.89 20.86 0.24
CA GLU A 152 -10.63 21.94 0.88
C GLU A 152 -11.29 21.50 2.20
N GLN A 153 -11.39 20.20 2.45
CA GLN A 153 -12.16 19.59 3.56
C GLN A 153 -11.33 19.04 4.72
N ASN A 154 -10.02 18.79 4.54
CA ASN A 154 -9.15 18.22 5.57
C ASN A 154 -7.80 18.93 5.66
N LYS A 155 -7.33 19.25 6.88
CA LYS A 155 -6.01 19.85 7.12
C LYS A 155 -5.00 18.71 7.33
N PHE A 156 -3.92 18.72 6.56
CA PHE A 156 -2.91 17.67 6.62
C PHE A 156 -1.60 18.23 7.16
N HIS A 157 -1.01 17.57 8.15
CA HIS A 157 0.29 17.91 8.72
C HIS A 157 1.30 16.87 8.25
N LEU A 158 2.16 17.23 7.30
CA LEU A 158 3.20 16.34 6.81
C LEU A 158 4.29 16.18 7.89
N LYS A 159 4.36 14.97 8.45
CA LYS A 159 5.30 14.62 9.52
C LYS A 159 6.55 13.94 8.98
N LEU A 160 6.44 13.22 7.88
CA LEU A 160 7.56 12.55 7.21
C LEU A 160 7.31 12.51 5.70
N ALA A 161 8.36 12.73 4.91
CA ALA A 161 8.32 12.54 3.47
C ALA A 161 9.61 11.90 2.98
N ALA A 162 9.78 10.61 3.27
CA ALA A 162 10.88 9.78 2.79
C ALA A 162 10.49 9.21 1.42
N ILE A 163 10.40 10.10 0.43
CA ILE A 163 9.91 9.79 -0.91
C ILE A 163 10.88 10.25 -2.00
N THR A 164 10.89 9.55 -3.13
CA THR A 164 11.66 9.89 -4.35
C THR A 164 13.13 10.26 -4.01
N PRO A 165 13.62 11.52 -4.07
CA PRO A 165 15.03 11.82 -3.79
C PRO A 165 15.41 11.59 -2.32
N HIS A 166 14.44 11.55 -1.41
CA HIS A 166 14.66 11.33 0.02
C HIS A 166 14.57 9.86 0.42
N ASN A 167 14.26 8.99 -0.54
CA ASN A 167 14.32 7.54 -0.39
C ASN A 167 15.32 6.92 -1.36
N ASP A 168 16.18 7.70 -2.03
CA ASP A 168 17.05 7.20 -3.08
C ASP A 168 18.49 6.98 -2.61
N TYR A 169 19.11 5.91 -3.11
CA TYR A 169 20.57 5.75 -3.09
C TYR A 169 21.09 5.16 -4.40
N ILE A 170 22.36 5.41 -4.67
CA ILE A 170 23.06 4.89 -5.83
C ILE A 170 23.96 3.74 -5.38
N LYS A 171 23.81 2.55 -5.98
CA LYS A 171 24.78 1.47 -5.80
C LYS A 171 26.05 1.80 -6.56
N ALA A 172 27.18 1.88 -5.85
CA ALA A 172 28.47 2.27 -6.41
C ALA A 172 28.96 1.34 -7.53
N GLU A 173 28.58 0.06 -7.49
CA GLU A 173 29.03 -0.97 -8.42
C GLU A 173 28.54 -0.75 -9.87
N ASN A 174 27.32 -0.24 -10.03
CA ASN A 174 26.66 -0.11 -11.33
C ASN A 174 26.09 1.29 -11.60
N ASN A 175 26.26 2.24 -10.67
CA ASN A 175 25.69 3.57 -10.75
C ASN A 175 24.16 3.57 -10.96
N THR A 176 23.48 2.56 -10.39
CA THR A 176 22.02 2.39 -10.49
C THR A 176 21.35 2.89 -9.22
N HIS A 177 20.23 3.59 -9.38
CA HIS A 177 19.38 4.11 -8.32
C HIS A 177 18.50 3.02 -7.69
N TYR A 178 18.28 3.11 -6.37
CA TYR A 178 17.49 2.17 -5.59
C TYR A 178 16.74 2.88 -4.45
N PRO A 179 15.55 2.39 -4.06
CA PRO A 179 14.89 2.86 -2.86
C PRO A 179 15.56 2.31 -1.59
N TYR A 180 15.77 3.16 -0.57
CA TYR A 180 16.20 2.76 0.78
C TYR A 180 15.11 2.00 1.54
N ILE A 181 13.85 2.35 1.29
CA ILE A 181 12.68 1.85 1.99
C ILE A 181 11.71 1.29 0.96
N TYR A 182 11.33 0.03 1.15
CA TYR A 182 10.33 -0.67 0.35
C TYR A 182 9.03 -0.90 1.12
N GLY A 183 9.14 -1.08 2.44
CA GLY A 183 8.01 -1.37 3.31
C GLY A 183 8.11 -0.69 4.66
N VAL A 184 6.95 -0.47 5.25
CA VAL A 184 6.80 0.16 6.56
C VAL A 184 5.68 -0.46 7.37
N LEU A 185 5.83 -0.34 8.69
CA LEU A 185 4.85 -0.74 9.69
C LEU A 185 4.57 0.44 10.62
N TYR A 186 3.30 0.68 10.92
CA TYR A 186 2.86 1.65 11.93
C TYR A 186 2.22 0.92 13.12
N ASP A 187 2.81 1.05 14.32
CA ASP A 187 2.24 0.59 15.60
C ASP A 187 1.43 1.72 16.24
N ILE A 188 0.11 1.55 16.29
CA ILE A 188 -0.82 2.56 16.79
C ILE A 188 -0.78 2.73 18.32
N ARG A 189 -0.27 1.75 19.06
CA ARG A 189 -0.23 1.85 20.54
C ARG A 189 0.78 2.90 20.97
N ASN A 190 1.87 2.99 20.22
CA ASN A 190 3.05 3.79 20.55
C ASN A 190 3.28 4.92 19.54
N ASN A 191 2.41 5.07 18.53
CA ASN A 191 2.55 6.00 17.41
C ASN A 191 3.93 5.89 16.73
N GLN A 192 4.33 4.65 16.42
CA GLN A 192 5.67 4.37 15.91
C GLN A 192 5.65 3.82 14.48
N LEU A 193 6.32 4.54 13.58
CA LEU A 193 6.61 4.09 12.22
C LEU A 193 7.99 3.42 12.16
N LYS A 194 8.10 2.26 11.49
CA LYS A 194 9.35 1.52 11.29
C LYS A 194 9.47 1.05 9.86
N LYS A 195 10.71 0.92 9.35
CA LYS A 195 10.99 0.18 8.11
C LYS A 195 10.76 -1.30 8.35
N MET A 196 10.04 -1.96 7.45
CA MET A 196 9.63 -3.35 7.62
C MET A 196 9.67 -4.11 6.30
N THR A 197 10.12 -5.36 6.38
CA THR A 197 9.92 -6.39 5.36
C THR A 197 8.94 -7.42 5.88
N PHE A 198 7.90 -7.71 5.11
CA PHE A 198 6.83 -8.62 5.53
C PHE A 198 7.07 -10.02 5.00
N ILE A 199 6.74 -11.02 5.83
CA ILE A 199 6.81 -12.43 5.45
C ILE A 199 5.42 -13.02 5.22
N ASP A 200 4.38 -12.38 5.75
CA ASP A 200 2.97 -12.70 5.54
C ASP A 200 2.23 -11.50 4.91
N ASN A 201 1.53 -11.74 3.79
CA ASN A 201 0.74 -10.74 3.06
C ASN A 201 -0.75 -10.76 3.46
N GLY A 202 -1.11 -11.51 4.49
CA GLY A 202 -2.46 -11.73 4.96
C GLY A 202 -3.30 -12.65 4.05
N PRO A 203 -4.55 -12.93 4.46
CA PRO A 203 -5.42 -13.87 3.78
C PRO A 203 -5.85 -13.36 2.40
N GLY A 204 -6.12 -14.31 1.50
CA GLY A 204 -6.60 -14.02 0.15
C GLY A 204 -5.65 -13.14 -0.67
N SER A 205 -4.35 -13.12 -0.35
CA SER A 205 -3.37 -12.20 -0.95
C SER A 205 -3.34 -12.27 -2.49
N CYS A 206 -3.44 -13.48 -3.06
CA CYS A 206 -3.55 -13.67 -4.51
C CYS A 206 -4.81 -13.01 -5.08
N LEU A 207 -5.99 -13.25 -4.47
CA LEU A 207 -7.26 -12.65 -4.92
C LEU A 207 -7.27 -11.14 -4.79
N ARG A 208 -6.77 -10.62 -3.67
CA ARG A 208 -6.60 -9.20 -3.39
C ARG A 208 -5.75 -8.51 -4.45
N SER A 209 -4.58 -9.08 -4.76
CA SER A 209 -3.70 -8.61 -5.83
C SER A 209 -4.36 -8.68 -7.22
N LEU A 210 -5.23 -9.67 -7.46
CA LEU A 210 -5.98 -9.79 -8.72
C LEU A 210 -7.06 -8.73 -8.86
N ARG A 211 -7.84 -8.51 -7.80
CA ARG A 211 -8.90 -7.52 -7.76
C ARG A 211 -8.38 -6.13 -8.14
N GLY A 212 -7.21 -5.75 -7.61
CA GLY A 212 -6.60 -4.46 -7.91
C GLY A 212 -6.09 -4.27 -9.34
N SER A 213 -6.12 -5.31 -10.19
CA SER A 213 -5.73 -5.20 -11.60
C SER A 213 -6.88 -4.83 -12.55
N GLU A 214 -8.11 -4.95 -12.07
CA GLU A 214 -9.30 -4.51 -12.79
C GLU A 214 -9.71 -3.14 -12.25
N TYR A 215 -10.15 -2.23 -13.14
CA TYR A 215 -10.81 -0.96 -12.84
C TYR A 215 -9.96 0.30 -12.58
N SER A 216 -10.49 1.44 -13.07
CA SER A 216 -10.14 2.82 -12.75
C SER A 216 -10.97 3.31 -11.56
N LEU A 217 -10.87 2.62 -10.43
CA LEU A 217 -11.62 2.93 -9.22
C LEU A 217 -10.67 3.51 -8.16
N PRO A 218 -11.19 4.16 -7.11
CA PRO A 218 -10.38 4.49 -5.95
C PRO A 218 -9.80 3.22 -5.31
N LEU A 219 -8.77 3.38 -4.47
CA LEU A 219 -8.22 2.29 -3.67
C LEU A 219 -9.31 1.47 -2.96
N LEU A 220 -9.05 0.18 -2.83
CA LEU A 220 -9.99 -0.77 -2.24
C LEU A 220 -9.83 -0.80 -0.72
N CYS A 221 -10.90 -0.51 0.01
CA CYS A 221 -10.92 -0.71 1.46
C CYS A 221 -10.97 -2.20 1.77
N VAL A 222 -9.89 -2.78 2.32
CA VAL A 222 -9.86 -4.21 2.67
C VAL A 222 -10.21 -4.47 4.12
N TYR A 223 -10.06 -3.47 5.00
CA TYR A 223 -10.34 -3.60 6.42
C TYR A 223 -10.68 -2.26 7.06
N SER A 224 -11.62 -2.29 8.00
CA SER A 224 -11.91 -1.18 8.91
C SER A 224 -12.22 -1.77 10.28
N SER A 225 -11.60 -1.26 11.34
CA SER A 225 -11.89 -1.68 12.73
C SER A 225 -13.36 -1.58 13.13
N LEU A 226 -14.14 -0.68 12.49
CA LEU A 226 -15.59 -0.62 12.68
C LEU A 226 -16.31 -1.91 12.27
N ASN A 227 -15.77 -2.61 11.28
CA ASN A 227 -16.34 -3.84 10.76
C ASN A 227 -15.67 -5.07 11.37
N GLY A 228 -14.35 -5.04 11.55
CA GLY A 228 -13.60 -6.15 12.16
C GLY A 228 -13.40 -7.36 11.25
N TYR A 229 -13.51 -7.22 9.93
CA TYR A 229 -13.32 -8.31 8.96
C TYR A 229 -12.49 -7.84 7.77
N ILE A 230 -11.68 -8.74 7.21
CA ILE A 230 -11.09 -8.51 5.88
C ILE A 230 -12.12 -8.86 4.82
N PHE A 231 -12.29 -7.98 3.85
CA PHE A 231 -13.38 -8.04 2.90
C PHE A 231 -12.88 -7.92 1.46
N ILE A 232 -13.27 -8.88 0.61
CA ILE A 232 -12.98 -8.88 -0.82
C ILE A 232 -14.32 -8.86 -1.56
N ASP A 233 -14.70 -7.71 -2.12
CA ASP A 233 -15.89 -7.61 -2.97
C ASP A 233 -15.78 -8.51 -4.20
N LYS A 234 -16.94 -8.95 -4.69
CA LYS A 234 -17.05 -9.64 -5.96
C LYS A 234 -16.41 -8.87 -7.09
N PHE A 235 -15.52 -9.56 -7.80
CA PHE A 235 -14.94 -9.16 -9.07
C PHE A 235 -14.87 -10.40 -9.97
N SER A 236 -14.70 -10.21 -11.27
CA SER A 236 -14.71 -11.30 -12.24
C SER A 236 -13.49 -11.25 -13.11
N VAL A 237 -12.67 -12.30 -13.12
CA VAL A 237 -11.54 -12.40 -14.05
C VAL A 237 -12.07 -12.74 -15.43
N ASN A 238 -12.15 -11.74 -16.30
CA ASN A 238 -12.65 -11.94 -17.66
C ASN A 238 -11.66 -12.72 -18.56
N SER A 239 -12.14 -13.17 -19.73
CA SER A 239 -11.34 -13.95 -20.67
C SER A 239 -10.12 -13.18 -21.18
N THR A 240 -10.19 -11.86 -21.34
CA THR A 240 -9.05 -11.04 -21.76
C THR A 240 -7.94 -11.06 -20.70
N HIS A 241 -8.28 -10.88 -19.41
CA HIS A 241 -7.30 -10.99 -18.34
C HIS A 241 -6.69 -12.38 -18.26
N TYR A 242 -7.50 -13.45 -18.36
CA TYR A 242 -6.98 -14.81 -18.43
C TYR A 242 -5.96 -14.97 -19.57
N GLN A 243 -6.27 -14.48 -20.78
CA GLN A 243 -5.35 -14.59 -21.92
C GLN A 243 -4.06 -13.80 -21.73
N GLN A 244 -4.09 -12.64 -21.05
CA GLN A 244 -2.88 -11.89 -20.72
C GLN A 244 -1.94 -12.69 -19.80
N TYR A 245 -2.47 -13.32 -18.75
CA TYR A 245 -1.66 -14.15 -17.86
C TYR A 245 -1.23 -15.46 -18.52
N ARG A 246 -2.04 -16.02 -19.43
CA ARG A 246 -1.64 -17.14 -20.26
C ARG A 246 -0.46 -16.80 -21.16
N TYR A 247 -0.49 -15.61 -21.78
CA TYR A 247 0.64 -15.10 -22.54
C TYR A 247 1.90 -14.92 -21.67
N LEU A 248 1.77 -14.37 -20.46
CA LEU A 248 2.89 -14.32 -19.52
C LEU A 248 3.46 -15.70 -19.21
N TYR A 249 2.58 -16.69 -19.02
CA TYR A 249 2.98 -18.06 -18.76
C TYR A 249 3.77 -18.67 -19.92
N ASP A 250 3.20 -18.65 -21.12
CA ASP A 250 3.75 -19.34 -22.28
C ASP A 250 5.10 -18.74 -22.75
N TYR A 251 5.30 -17.42 -22.58
CA TYR A 251 6.47 -16.73 -23.15
C TYR A 251 7.53 -16.29 -22.13
N TYR A 252 7.16 -16.03 -20.88
CA TYR A 252 8.07 -15.38 -19.91
C TYR A 252 8.26 -16.14 -18.61
N TYR A 253 7.35 -17.04 -18.22
CA TYR A 253 7.35 -17.69 -16.90
C TYR A 253 8.68 -18.31 -16.49
N SER A 254 9.37 -18.97 -17.42
CA SER A 254 10.63 -19.68 -17.18
C SER A 254 11.87 -18.79 -17.19
N ASN A 255 11.74 -17.49 -17.48
CA ASN A 255 12.87 -16.55 -17.55
C ASN A 255 12.64 -15.34 -16.65
N ASP A 256 13.32 -15.32 -15.51
CA ASP A 256 13.23 -14.28 -14.48
C ASP A 256 13.43 -12.87 -15.04
N LYS A 257 14.47 -12.69 -15.86
CA LYS A 257 14.82 -11.37 -16.42
C LYS A 257 13.73 -10.85 -17.36
N SER A 258 13.22 -11.71 -18.24
CA SER A 258 12.18 -11.31 -19.18
C SER A 258 10.83 -11.09 -18.48
N LEU A 259 10.49 -11.93 -17.49
CA LEU A 259 9.27 -11.78 -16.71
C LEU A 259 9.28 -10.47 -15.92
N LEU A 260 10.34 -10.18 -15.17
CA LEU A 260 10.52 -8.91 -14.46
C LEU A 260 10.35 -7.72 -15.41
N LYS A 261 10.99 -7.76 -16.58
CA LYS A 261 10.96 -6.65 -17.54
C LYS A 261 9.56 -6.33 -18.04
N VAL A 262 8.66 -7.32 -18.16
CA VAL A 262 7.31 -7.10 -18.68
C VAL A 262 6.26 -6.88 -17.59
N THR A 263 6.55 -7.24 -16.33
CA THR A 263 5.58 -7.08 -15.23
C THR A 263 5.91 -5.98 -14.23
N SER A 264 7.15 -5.51 -14.15
CA SER A 264 7.59 -4.48 -13.19
C SER A 264 7.81 -3.11 -13.84
N THR A 265 7.54 -2.05 -13.06
CA THR A 265 7.89 -0.65 -13.40
C THR A 265 9.37 -0.34 -13.19
N SER A 266 10.07 -1.10 -12.35
CA SER A 266 11.48 -0.94 -11.98
C SER A 266 12.20 -2.29 -11.81
N PRO A 267 12.43 -3.03 -12.91
CA PRO A 267 12.85 -4.44 -12.87
C PRO A 267 14.14 -4.74 -12.08
N GLU A 268 15.08 -3.78 -12.01
CA GLU A 268 16.36 -3.95 -11.32
C GLU A 268 16.26 -3.70 -9.80
N GLN A 269 15.16 -3.08 -9.35
CA GLN A 269 14.92 -2.68 -7.97
C GLN A 269 13.95 -3.63 -7.26
N GLU A 270 13.25 -4.50 -7.98
CA GLU A 270 12.35 -5.48 -7.38
C GLU A 270 13.08 -6.45 -6.44
N ARG A 271 12.39 -6.79 -5.35
CA ARG A 271 12.88 -7.79 -4.38
C ARG A 271 12.76 -9.20 -4.94
N PRO A 272 13.56 -10.18 -4.43
CA PRO A 272 13.42 -11.58 -4.84
C PRO A 272 12.01 -12.17 -4.62
N SER A 273 11.26 -11.66 -3.64
CA SER A 273 9.86 -12.01 -3.37
C SER A 273 8.92 -11.72 -4.55
N TYR A 274 9.19 -10.67 -5.32
CA TYR A 274 8.34 -10.22 -6.42
C TYR A 274 8.10 -11.32 -7.46
N LEU A 275 9.16 -12.00 -7.92
CA LEU A 275 9.04 -13.05 -8.93
C LEU A 275 8.26 -14.26 -8.42
N LYS A 276 8.44 -14.62 -7.15
CA LYS A 276 7.68 -15.69 -6.50
C LYS A 276 6.19 -15.33 -6.48
N MET A 277 5.85 -14.12 -6.03
CA MET A 277 4.47 -13.63 -6.02
C MET A 277 3.87 -13.60 -7.42
N MET A 278 4.59 -13.08 -8.42
CA MET A 278 4.12 -13.00 -9.80
C MET A 278 3.86 -14.38 -10.40
N ARG A 279 4.76 -15.35 -10.19
CA ARG A 279 4.56 -16.73 -10.64
C ARG A 279 3.36 -17.39 -9.98
N ASN A 280 3.22 -17.22 -8.66
CA ASN A 280 2.06 -17.71 -7.93
C ASN A 280 0.77 -17.14 -8.52
N LYS A 281 0.73 -15.82 -8.77
CA LYS A 281 -0.41 -15.14 -9.39
C LYS A 281 -0.74 -15.69 -10.77
N ILE A 282 0.26 -15.89 -11.63
CA ILE A 282 0.07 -16.49 -12.97
C ILE A 282 -0.56 -17.89 -12.85
N VAL A 283 0.04 -18.77 -12.05
CA VAL A 283 -0.47 -20.15 -11.86
C VAL A 283 -1.86 -20.14 -11.26
N TYR A 284 -2.11 -19.26 -10.30
CA TYR A 284 -3.40 -19.13 -9.62
C TYR A 284 -4.53 -18.81 -10.61
N ILE A 285 -4.35 -17.80 -11.46
CA ILE A 285 -5.35 -17.45 -12.48
C ILE A 285 -5.55 -18.62 -13.45
N LEU A 286 -4.47 -19.19 -13.97
CA LEU A 286 -4.56 -20.25 -14.96
C LEU A 286 -5.32 -21.47 -14.44
N LYS A 287 -5.17 -21.77 -13.15
CA LYS A 287 -5.83 -22.89 -12.49
C LYS A 287 -7.27 -22.57 -12.11
N TYR A 288 -7.54 -21.34 -11.65
CA TYR A 288 -8.77 -21.03 -10.91
C TYR A 288 -9.72 -20.02 -11.56
N TYR A 289 -9.41 -19.41 -12.71
CA TYR A 289 -10.20 -18.27 -13.21
C TYR A 289 -11.71 -18.54 -13.34
N GLN A 290 -12.13 -19.76 -13.73
CA GLN A 290 -13.55 -20.13 -13.86
C GLN A 290 -14.24 -20.41 -12.52
N GLN A 291 -13.47 -20.58 -11.44
CA GLN A 291 -14.00 -20.84 -10.10
C GLN A 291 -14.07 -19.59 -9.25
N ILE A 292 -13.26 -18.55 -9.53
CA ILE A 292 -13.20 -17.30 -8.74
C ILE A 292 -14.61 -16.73 -8.51
N ASP A 293 -15.43 -16.61 -9.55
CA ASP A 293 -16.80 -16.07 -9.43
C ASP A 293 -17.71 -16.86 -8.49
N LYS A 294 -17.40 -18.14 -8.26
CA LYS A 294 -18.17 -19.07 -7.40
C LYS A 294 -17.71 -19.05 -5.95
N TRP A 295 -16.62 -18.35 -5.63
CA TRP A 295 -16.11 -18.24 -4.27
C TRP A 295 -16.78 -17.13 -3.47
N PHE A 296 -17.40 -16.16 -4.15
CA PHE A 296 -18.14 -15.09 -3.51
C PHE A 296 -19.47 -15.61 -2.98
N ASP A 297 -19.80 -15.20 -1.75
CA ASP A 297 -21.09 -15.49 -1.16
C ASP A 297 -22.23 -14.86 -1.96
N ASN A 298 -23.34 -15.58 -2.13
CA ASN A 298 -24.46 -15.14 -2.97
C ASN A 298 -25.27 -14.00 -2.32
N GLU A 299 -25.31 -13.93 -0.98
CA GLU A 299 -26.05 -12.90 -0.25
C GLU A 299 -25.21 -11.63 -0.12
N THR A 300 -23.95 -11.76 0.30
CA THR A 300 -23.08 -10.60 0.56
C THR A 300 -22.26 -10.18 -0.65
N SER A 301 -22.27 -10.94 -1.75
CA SER A 301 -21.46 -10.70 -2.96
C SER A 301 -19.98 -10.44 -2.64
N SER A 302 -19.42 -11.23 -1.72
CA SER A 302 -18.08 -10.99 -1.17
C SER A 302 -17.46 -12.25 -0.56
N ILE A 303 -16.15 -12.21 -0.36
CA ILE A 303 -15.41 -13.15 0.49
C ILE A 303 -15.06 -12.39 1.77
N ILE A 304 -15.41 -12.98 2.92
CA ILE A 304 -15.19 -12.39 4.24
C ILE A 304 -14.22 -13.29 5.01
N TYR A 305 -13.14 -12.70 5.51
CA TYR A 305 -12.26 -13.32 6.49
C TYR A 305 -12.50 -12.72 7.86
N LYS A 306 -12.71 -13.59 8.84
CA LYS A 306 -12.86 -13.23 10.25
C LYS A 306 -11.68 -13.75 11.03
N LYS A 307 -11.31 -13.09 12.11
CA LYS A 307 -10.27 -13.61 13.00
C LYS A 307 -10.86 -14.64 13.94
N ASP A 308 -10.25 -15.81 14.03
CA ASP A 308 -10.60 -16.82 15.01
C ASP A 308 -10.11 -16.33 16.40
N PRO A 309 -10.99 -16.18 17.41
CA PRO A 309 -10.60 -15.68 18.72
C PRO A 309 -9.64 -16.59 19.51
N SER A 310 -9.53 -17.87 19.14
CA SER A 310 -8.71 -18.85 19.83
C SER A 310 -7.32 -18.99 19.22
N THR A 311 -7.22 -18.89 17.89
CA THR A 311 -5.95 -19.07 17.16
C THR A 311 -5.37 -17.76 16.65
N HIS A 312 -6.15 -16.66 16.68
CA HIS A 312 -5.83 -15.39 16.03
C HIS A 312 -5.51 -15.52 14.53
N GLN A 313 -5.98 -16.58 13.88
CA GLN A 313 -5.81 -16.76 12.43
C GLN A 313 -7.01 -16.20 11.68
N TRP A 314 -6.78 -15.73 10.46
CA TRP A 314 -7.86 -15.35 9.55
C TRP A 314 -8.50 -16.60 8.95
N ILE A 315 -9.82 -16.72 9.09
CA ILE A 315 -10.62 -17.84 8.58
C ILE A 315 -11.75 -17.34 7.69
N THR A 316 -12.12 -18.14 6.69
CA THR A 316 -13.26 -17.88 5.82
C THR A 316 -14.07 -19.14 5.60
N ASN A 317 -15.39 -18.97 5.39
CA ASN A 317 -16.28 -20.06 4.97
C ASN A 317 -16.31 -20.21 3.43
N SER A 318 -15.67 -19.29 2.70
CA SER A 318 -15.57 -19.37 1.25
C SER A 318 -14.71 -20.59 0.85
N PRO A 319 -15.04 -21.30 -0.24
CA PRO A 319 -14.23 -22.40 -0.76
C PRO A 319 -12.99 -21.91 -1.52
N VAL A 320 -12.49 -20.72 -1.19
CA VAL A 320 -11.28 -20.13 -1.76
C VAL A 320 -10.06 -21.00 -1.44
N VAL A 321 -9.10 -21.00 -2.37
CA VAL A 321 -7.81 -21.66 -2.19
C VAL A 321 -6.77 -20.57 -1.93
N GLU A 322 -5.98 -20.69 -0.87
CA GLU A 322 -4.89 -19.74 -0.55
C GLU A 322 -3.63 -19.96 -1.38
#